data_AF-A0A059FNI6-F1
#
_entry.id   AF-A0A059FNI6-F1
#
_cell.length_a   1.000
_cell.length_b   1.000
_cell.length_c   1.000
_cell.angle_alpha   90.00
_cell.angle_beta   90.00
_cell.angle_gamma   90.00
#
_symmetry.space_group_name_H-M   'P 1'
#
loop_
_entity.id
_entity.type
_entity.pdbx_description
1 polymer ?
#
loop_
_entity_poly.entity_id
_entity_poly.type
_entity_poly.pdbx_seq_one_letter_code
_entity_poly.pdbx_strand_id
1 'polypeptide(L)'
;MLTIRRIAGLALAVLSGWLLWQGLEGVLMMTSRGSSLAQAVDLLNGWRFLAAGVAIIGGLMAAAGIRFGATVSLTGTLLFAALAAAFILAGTDSSLWMDEVIGAAGMIVLTGILLFIRRS
;
A
#
# COMPACT_ATOMS: atom_id res chain seq x y z
N MET A 1 -26.46 2.72 -4.15
CA MET A 1 -26.27 1.60 -3.19
C MET A 1 -24.78 1.28 -3.11
N LEU A 2 -24.23 1.08 -1.91
CA LEU A 2 -22.84 0.62 -1.76
C LEU A 2 -22.77 -0.87 -2.16
N THR A 3 -21.97 -1.19 -3.16
CA THR A 3 -21.71 -2.58 -3.55
C THR A 3 -20.47 -3.08 -2.80
N ILE A 4 -20.36 -4.41 -2.60
CA ILE A 4 -19.19 -5.04 -1.93
C ILE A 4 -17.89 -4.58 -2.59
N ARG A 5 -17.89 -4.46 -3.92
CA ARG A 5 -16.74 -3.99 -4.70
C ARG A 5 -16.35 -2.54 -4.37
N ARG A 6 -17.32 -1.65 -4.15
CA ARG A 6 -17.03 -0.27 -3.72
C ARG A 6 -16.47 -0.22 -2.31
N ILE A 7 -17.03 -1.01 -1.40
CA ILE A 7 -16.53 -1.15 -0.02
C ILE A 7 -15.08 -1.63 -0.04
N ALA A 8 -14.78 -2.68 -0.81
CA ALA A 8 -13.42 -3.20 -0.93
C ALA A 8 -12.44 -2.17 -1.52
N GLY A 9 -12.87 -1.39 -2.51
CA GLY A 9 -12.03 -0.31 -3.08
C GLY A 9 -11.71 0.79 -2.07
N LEU A 10 -12.71 1.21 -1.29
CA LEU A 10 -12.51 2.18 -0.22
C LEU A 10 -11.65 1.61 0.91
N ALA A 11 -11.91 0.37 1.35
CA ALA A 11 -11.12 -0.31 2.35
C ALA A 11 -9.65 -0.44 1.92
N LEU A 12 -9.40 -0.75 0.65
CA LEU A 12 -8.05 -0.82 0.10
C LEU A 12 -7.37 0.55 0.14
N ALA A 13 -8.08 1.61 -0.24
CA ALA A 13 -7.53 2.97 -0.19
C ALA A 13 -7.22 3.40 1.24
N VAL A 14 -8.09 3.08 2.21
CA VAL A 14 -7.87 3.36 3.63
C VAL A 14 -6.68 2.57 4.18
N LEU A 15 -6.62 1.26 3.93
CA LEU A 15 -5.49 0.42 4.36
C LEU A 15 -4.17 0.92 3.77
N SER A 16 -4.16 1.21 2.47
CA SER A 16 -2.96 1.72 1.79
C SER A 16 -2.58 3.12 2.30
N GLY A 17 -3.56 3.96 2.61
CA GLY A 17 -3.36 5.27 3.24
C GLY A 17 -2.76 5.17 4.64
N TRP A 18 -3.23 4.20 5.44
CA TRP A 18 -2.68 3.91 6.76
C TRP A 18 -1.22 3.45 6.68
N LEU A 19 -0.91 2.54 5.74
CA LEU A 19 0.46 2.09 5.50
C LEU A 19 1.35 3.23 4.99
N LEU A 20 0.83 4.11 4.13
CA LEU A 20 1.58 5.31 3.70
C LEU A 20 1.87 6.23 4.88
N TRP A 21 0.87 6.45 5.76
CA TRP A 21 0.99 7.32 6.92
C TRP A 21 2.08 6.86 7.89
N GLN A 22 2.13 5.57 8.21
CA GLN A 22 3.22 5.00 9.04
C GLN A 22 4.62 5.26 8.45
N GLY A 23 4.77 5.17 7.12
CA GLY A 23 6.03 5.51 6.46
C GLY A 23 6.37 7.00 6.59
N LEU A 24 5.35 7.86 6.46
CA LEU A 24 5.50 9.30 6.62
C LEU A 24 5.87 9.69 8.06
N GLU A 25 5.30 9.04 9.07
CA GLU A 25 5.67 9.25 10.47
C GLU A 25 7.15 8.96 10.72
N GLY A 26 7.69 7.88 10.12
CA GLY A 26 9.12 7.60 10.13
C GLY A 26 9.95 8.75 9.53
N VAL A 27 9.54 9.25 8.37
CA VAL A 27 10.22 10.38 7.69
C VAL A 27 10.18 11.64 8.55
N LEU A 28 9.02 11.97 9.12
CA LEU A 28 8.84 13.14 10.00
C LEU A 28 9.69 13.02 11.27
N MET A 29 9.79 11.82 11.84
CA MET A 29 10.63 11.58 13.01
C MET A 29 12.13 11.79 12.68
N MET A 30 12.59 11.34 11.51
CA MET A 30 13.99 11.55 11.10
C MET A 30 14.28 13.02 10.79
N THR A 31 13.39 13.69 10.05
CA THR A 31 13.57 15.10 9.69
C THR A 31 13.53 16.01 10.91
N SER A 32 12.66 15.75 11.89
CA SER A 32 12.64 16.48 13.18
C SER A 32 13.92 16.32 14.00
N ARG A 33 14.72 15.27 13.75
CA ARG A 33 16.05 15.04 14.36
C ARG A 33 17.20 15.65 13.56
N GLY A 34 16.91 16.45 12.54
CA GLY A 34 17.90 17.19 11.74
C GLY A 34 18.32 16.50 10.43
N SER A 35 17.71 15.36 10.07
CA SER A 35 17.95 14.70 8.78
C SER A 35 17.34 15.53 7.64
N SER A 36 18.00 15.59 6.48
CA SER A 36 17.35 16.14 5.29
C SER A 36 16.20 15.25 4.82
N LEU A 37 15.18 15.83 4.15
CA LEU A 37 14.04 15.07 3.62
C LEU A 37 14.49 13.96 2.65
N ALA A 38 15.44 14.27 1.77
CA ALA A 38 15.97 13.31 0.81
C ALA A 38 16.62 12.10 1.52
N GLN A 39 17.45 12.34 2.53
CA GLN A 39 18.05 11.27 3.33
C GLN A 39 17.01 10.44 4.08
N ALA A 40 15.99 11.09 4.66
CA ALA A 40 14.94 10.39 5.40
C ALA A 40 14.10 9.49 4.47
N VAL A 41 13.78 9.95 3.26
CA VAL A 41 13.02 9.17 2.27
C VAL A 41 13.85 8.02 1.71
N ASP A 42 15.15 8.22 1.45
CA ASP A 42 16.03 7.15 0.96
C ASP A 42 16.20 6.03 1.99
N LEU A 43 16.41 6.38 3.26
CA LEU A 43 16.54 5.38 4.33
C LEU A 43 15.27 4.58 4.56
N LEU A 44 14.10 5.22 4.42
CA LEU A 44 12.80 4.59 4.63
C LEU A 44 12.23 3.95 3.37
N ASN A 45 13.05 3.84 2.32
CA ASN A 45 12.77 3.13 1.09
C ASN A 45 11.57 3.74 0.34
N GLY A 46 11.85 4.77 -0.47
CA GLY A 46 10.87 5.52 -1.29
C GLY A 46 9.84 4.67 -2.04
N TRP A 47 10.18 3.41 -2.31
CA TRP A 47 9.31 2.37 -2.84
C TRP A 47 7.98 2.24 -2.09
N ARG A 48 7.97 2.34 -0.75
CA ARG A 48 6.75 2.26 0.06
C ARG A 48 5.71 3.30 -0.37
N PHE A 49 6.14 4.54 -0.56
CA PHE A 49 5.27 5.64 -0.95
C PHE A 49 4.71 5.46 -2.35
N LEU A 50 5.54 4.97 -3.28
CA LEU A 50 5.10 4.65 -4.63
C LEU A 50 4.07 3.50 -4.63
N ALA A 51 4.37 2.39 -3.97
CA ALA A 51 3.50 1.23 -3.90
C ALA A 51 2.14 1.56 -3.25
N ALA A 52 2.17 2.22 -2.09
CA ALA A 52 0.97 2.62 -1.38
C ALA A 52 0.17 3.68 -2.16
N GLY A 53 0.85 4.67 -2.77
CA GLY A 53 0.21 5.70 -3.59
C GLY A 53 -0.54 5.11 -4.80
N VAL A 54 0.09 4.17 -5.52
CA VAL A 54 -0.56 3.45 -6.63
C VAL A 54 -1.77 2.66 -6.13
N ALA A 55 -1.67 1.99 -4.98
CA ALA A 55 -2.77 1.22 -4.41
C ALA A 55 -3.94 2.11 -3.96
N ILE A 56 -3.67 3.29 -3.38
CA ILE A 56 -4.69 4.29 -3.03
C ILE A 56 -5.44 4.74 -4.29
N ILE A 57 -4.71 5.16 -5.33
CA ILE A 57 -5.30 5.60 -6.59
C ILE A 57 -6.16 4.48 -7.18
N GLY A 58 -5.64 3.25 -7.23
CA GLY A 58 -6.38 2.09 -7.71
C GLY A 58 -7.66 1.81 -6.90
N GLY A 59 -7.56 1.83 -5.57
CA GLY A 59 -8.69 1.60 -4.67
C GLY A 59 -9.81 2.64 -4.85
N LEU A 60 -9.43 3.92 -4.95
CA LEU A 60 -10.37 5.02 -5.23
C LEU A 60 -10.99 4.90 -6.63
N MET A 61 -10.20 4.58 -7.66
CA MET A 61 -10.72 4.31 -9.01
C MET A 61 -11.71 3.14 -9.01
N ALA A 62 -11.39 2.06 -8.30
CA ALA A 62 -12.25 0.89 -8.18
C ALA A 62 -13.57 1.22 -7.44
N ALA A 63 -13.49 2.03 -6.38
CA ALA A 63 -14.66 2.51 -5.65
C ALA A 63 -15.55 3.46 -6.48
N ALA A 64 -14.94 4.30 -7.31
CA ALA A 64 -15.64 5.17 -8.24
C ALA A 64 -16.23 4.42 -9.46
N GLY A 65 -15.90 3.14 -9.65
CA GLY A 65 -16.33 2.35 -10.80
C GLY A 65 -15.57 2.67 -12.10
N ILE A 66 -14.41 3.33 -11.99
CA ILE A 66 -13.57 3.70 -13.13
C ILE A 66 -12.94 2.44 -13.74
N ARG A 67 -12.87 2.40 -15.07
CA ARG A 67 -12.23 1.30 -15.82
C ARG A 67 -10.77 1.14 -15.36
N PHE A 68 -10.31 -0.11 -15.26
CA PHE A 68 -8.96 -0.49 -14.81
C PHE A 68 -8.62 -0.21 -13.34
N GLY A 69 -9.53 0.34 -12.51
CA GLY A 69 -9.23 0.60 -11.10
C GLY A 69 -8.68 -0.61 -10.34
N ALA A 70 -9.26 -1.80 -10.55
CA ALA A 70 -8.77 -3.05 -9.95
C ALA A 70 -7.37 -3.48 -10.45
N THR A 71 -7.01 -3.15 -11.69
CA THR A 71 -5.67 -3.44 -12.25
C THR A 71 -4.63 -2.50 -11.66
N VAL A 72 -4.98 -1.22 -11.48
CA VAL A 72 -4.12 -0.25 -10.78
C VAL A 72 -3.94 -0.66 -9.32
N SER A 73 -5.02 -1.07 -8.64
CA SER A 73 -4.96 -1.65 -7.28
C SER A 73 -3.99 -2.82 -7.21
N LEU A 74 -4.12 -3.77 -8.15
CA LEU A 74 -3.22 -4.93 -8.22
C LEU A 74 -1.76 -4.52 -8.39
N THR A 75 -1.48 -3.52 -9.23
CA THR A 75 -0.12 -3.03 -9.43
C THR A 75 0.46 -2.51 -8.11
N GLY A 76 -0.27 -1.66 -7.40
CA GLY A 76 0.16 -1.15 -6.09
C GLY A 76 0.32 -2.26 -5.05
N THR A 77 -0.61 -3.21 -5.00
CA THR A 77 -0.52 -4.39 -4.11
C THR A 77 0.70 -5.24 -4.40
N LEU A 78 1.00 -5.53 -5.66
CA LEU A 78 2.17 -6.34 -6.04
C LEU A 78 3.47 -5.62 -5.72
N LEU A 79 3.56 -4.30 -5.96
CA LEU A 79 4.72 -3.52 -5.56
C LEU A 79 4.93 -3.56 -4.04
N PHE A 80 3.86 -3.43 -3.26
CA PHE A 80 3.96 -3.46 -1.80
C PHE A 80 4.34 -4.86 -1.28
N ALA A 81 3.77 -5.92 -1.86
CA ALA A 81 4.14 -7.29 -1.53
C ALA A 81 5.60 -7.60 -1.92
N ALA A 82 6.08 -7.07 -3.05
CA ALA A 82 7.47 -7.21 -3.47
C ALA A 82 8.44 -6.51 -2.50
N LEU A 83 8.05 -5.37 -1.92
CA LEU A 83 8.84 -4.71 -0.86
C LEU A 83 8.98 -5.62 0.37
N ALA A 84 7.87 -6.18 0.85
CA ALA A 84 7.88 -7.09 2.00
C ALA A 84 8.76 -8.32 1.72
N ALA A 85 8.62 -8.91 0.52
CA ALA A 85 9.47 -10.03 0.10
C ALA A 85 10.96 -9.66 0.02
N ALA A 86 11.29 -8.47 -0.46
CA ALA A 86 12.67 -8.00 -0.53
C ALA A 86 13.32 -7.89 0.85
N PHE A 87 12.60 -7.38 1.86
CA PHE A 87 13.11 -7.35 3.23
C PHE A 87 13.39 -8.76 3.79
N ILE A 88 12.45 -9.69 3.60
CA ILE A 88 12.63 -11.09 4.02
C ILE A 88 13.86 -11.70 3.35
N LEU A 89 14.00 -11.52 2.03
CA LEU A 89 15.12 -12.06 1.25
C LEU A 89 16.46 -11.39 1.59
N ALA A 90 16.44 -10.14 2.04
CA ALA A 90 17.63 -9.45 2.54
C ALA A 90 18.04 -9.92 3.95
N GLY A 91 17.25 -10.79 4.60
CA GLY A 91 17.54 -11.30 5.93
C GLY A 91 17.43 -10.23 7.01
N THR A 92 16.59 -9.20 6.81
CA THR A 92 16.39 -8.16 7.82
C THR A 92 15.57 -8.68 9.01
N ASP A 93 15.78 -8.06 10.17
CA ASP A 93 15.05 -8.41 11.39
C ASP A 93 13.53 -8.35 11.19
N SER A 94 12.81 -9.29 11.79
CA SER A 94 11.35 -9.42 11.61
C SER A 94 10.57 -8.17 12.04
N SER A 95 11.10 -7.40 12.99
CA SER A 95 10.51 -6.13 13.40
C SER A 95 10.47 -5.08 12.29
N LEU A 96 11.24 -5.24 11.21
CA LEU A 96 11.32 -4.29 10.09
C LEU A 96 10.42 -4.65 8.91
N TRP A 97 9.85 -5.87 8.87
CA TRP A 97 9.06 -6.32 7.72
C TRP A 97 7.72 -6.98 8.08
N MET A 98 7.48 -7.32 9.34
CA MET A 98 6.24 -8.00 9.75
C MET A 98 5.01 -7.16 9.43
N ASP A 99 5.06 -5.86 9.70
CA ASP A 99 3.96 -4.93 9.42
C ASP A 99 3.72 -4.81 7.91
N GLU A 100 4.78 -4.81 7.11
CA GLU A 100 4.72 -4.81 5.65
C GLU A 100 4.07 -6.10 5.12
N VAL A 101 4.36 -7.25 5.71
CA VAL A 101 3.74 -8.54 5.34
C VAL A 101 2.25 -8.54 5.67
N ILE A 102 1.88 -8.09 6.87
CA ILE A 102 0.47 -8.02 7.29
C ILE A 102 -0.29 -7.05 6.40
N GLY A 103 0.29 -5.88 6.13
CA GLY A 103 -0.26 -4.89 5.20
C GLY A 103 -0.44 -5.46 3.79
N ALA A 104 0.59 -6.12 3.24
CA ALA A 104 0.54 -6.77 1.94
C ALA A 104 -0.56 -7.85 1.87
N ALA A 105 -0.69 -8.69 2.89
CA ALA A 105 -1.72 -9.71 2.96
C ALA A 105 -3.13 -9.11 2.92
N GLY A 106 -3.38 -8.06 3.71
CA GLY A 106 -4.65 -7.32 3.69
C GLY A 106 -4.94 -6.71 2.31
N MET A 107 -3.94 -6.09 1.68
CA MET A 107 -4.05 -5.54 0.34
C MET A 107 -4.36 -6.62 -0.71
N ILE A 108 -3.73 -7.79 -0.63
CA ILE A 108 -3.97 -8.93 -1.54
C ILE A 108 -5.41 -9.40 -1.44
N VAL A 109 -5.96 -9.55 -0.23
CA VAL A 109 -7.35 -9.97 -0.02
C VAL A 109 -8.31 -8.95 -0.64
N LEU A 110 -8.13 -7.66 -0.35
CA LEU A 110 -8.99 -6.59 -0.87
C LEU A 110 -8.90 -6.45 -2.39
N THR A 111 -7.69 -6.52 -2.95
CA THR A 111 -7.49 -6.53 -4.40
C THR A 111 -8.08 -7.78 -5.05
N GLY A 112 -7.98 -8.95 -4.41
CA GLY A 112 -8.64 -10.19 -4.86
C GLY A 112 -10.15 -10.01 -4.98
N ILE A 113 -10.77 -9.39 -3.96
CA ILE A 113 -12.20 -9.04 -4.01
C ILE A 113 -12.50 -8.14 -5.23
N LEU A 114 -11.67 -7.13 -5.48
CA LEU A 114 -11.85 -6.24 -6.63
C LEU A 114 -11.67 -6.92 -7.99
N LEU A 115 -10.91 -8.00 -8.08
CA LEU A 115 -10.66 -8.71 -9.33
C LEU A 115 -11.71 -9.79 -9.61
N PHE A 116 -12.14 -10.52 -8.57
CA PHE A 116 -12.98 -11.71 -8.72
C PHE A 116 -14.47 -11.45 -8.46
N ILE A 117 -14.85 -10.41 -7.71
CA ILE A 117 -16.26 -10.05 -7.56
C ILE A 117 -16.76 -9.29 -8.80
N ARG A 118 -17.86 -9.80 -9.36
CA ARG A 118 -18.53 -9.25 -10.55
C ARG A 118 -18.85 -7.76 -10.36
N ARG A 119 -18.70 -6.99 -11.43
CA ARG A 119 -19.20 -5.62 -11.49
C ARG A 119 -20.73 -5.70 -11.56
N SER A 120 -21.39 -5.49 -10.42
CA SER A 120 -22.83 -5.31 -10.29
C SER A 120 -23.23 -3.90 -10.65
#